data_AF-V6YZM4-F1
#
_entry.id   AF-V6YZM4-F1
#
_cell.length_a   1.000
_cell.length_b   1.000
_cell.length_c   1.000
_cell.angle_alpha   90.00
_cell.angle_beta   90.00
_cell.angle_gamma   90.00
#
_symmetry.space_group_name_H-M   'P 1'
#
loop_
_entity.id
_entity.type
_entity.pdbx_description
1 polymer ?
#
loop_
_entity_poly.entity_id
_entity_poly.type
_entity_poly.pdbx_seq_one_letter_code
_entity_poly.pdbx_strand_id
1 'polypeptide(L)'
;MTDKEKAKLESLRQENAIKNMYYTRYFLIRYVVTFFFFINLYWLLMLYLSASFSVMVIPITLIGFSIYAMWEQSRMYTKTQKKAKVTSLLFKVQILTNGLLSILILLGKGNYLFPFFSETTNTQLFLIAMLLLGILLALWMLSKLHRIDKKADKQYRRIENYLATVKS
;
A
#
# COMPACT_ATOMS: atom_id res chain seq x y z
N MET A 1 -2.47 2.90 -44.51
CA MET A 1 -1.61 3.37 -43.41
C MET A 1 -0.33 3.90 -44.01
N THR A 2 -0.10 5.19 -43.92
CA THR A 2 1.09 5.86 -44.46
C THR A 2 2.31 5.55 -43.58
N ASP A 3 3.53 5.50 -44.11
CA ASP A 3 4.73 5.17 -43.31
C ASP A 3 4.95 6.10 -42.11
N LYS A 4 4.49 7.36 -42.22
CA LYS A 4 4.45 8.32 -41.12
C LYS A 4 3.50 7.91 -39.97
N GLU A 5 2.37 7.26 -40.29
CA GLU A 5 1.42 6.76 -39.28
C GLU A 5 1.97 5.54 -38.55
N LYS A 6 2.68 4.65 -39.27
CA LYS A 6 3.37 3.49 -38.67
C LYS A 6 4.46 3.94 -37.70
N ALA A 7 5.32 4.88 -38.10
CA ALA A 7 6.38 5.42 -37.24
C ALA A 7 5.81 6.15 -35.99
N LYS A 8 4.69 6.88 -36.15
CA LYS A 8 4.00 7.51 -35.01
C LYS A 8 3.39 6.47 -34.07
N LEU A 9 2.82 5.39 -34.60
CA LEU A 9 2.26 4.30 -33.81
C LEU A 9 3.35 3.55 -33.02
N GLU A 10 4.51 3.30 -33.62
CA GLU A 10 5.63 2.64 -32.95
C GLU A 10 6.23 3.50 -31.83
N SER A 11 6.41 4.79 -32.04
CA SER A 11 6.91 5.70 -30.99
C SER A 11 5.92 5.81 -29.81
N LEU A 12 4.61 5.84 -30.08
CA LEU A 12 3.59 5.78 -29.03
C LEU A 12 3.62 4.45 -28.26
N ARG A 13 3.80 3.33 -28.95
CA ARG A 13 3.95 2.01 -28.32
C ARG A 13 5.17 1.95 -27.40
N GLN A 14 6.32 2.44 -27.86
CA GLN A 14 7.54 2.52 -27.04
C GLN A 14 7.36 3.43 -25.82
N GLU A 15 6.74 4.61 -26.00
CA GLU A 15 6.46 5.51 -24.90
C GLU A 15 5.56 4.87 -23.83
N ASN A 16 4.50 4.19 -24.27
CA ASN A 16 3.58 3.48 -23.38
C ASN A 16 4.25 2.30 -22.69
N ALA A 17 5.11 1.55 -23.38
CA ALA A 17 5.90 0.47 -22.79
C ALA A 17 6.78 1.00 -21.65
N ILE A 18 7.50 2.10 -21.87
CA ILE A 18 8.35 2.73 -20.83
C ILE A 18 7.50 3.19 -19.64
N LYS A 19 6.37 3.88 -19.87
CA LYS A 19 5.44 4.30 -18.80
C LYS A 19 4.96 3.09 -17.99
N ASN A 20 4.61 2.00 -18.66
CA ASN A 20 4.16 0.78 -18.02
C ASN A 20 5.27 0.12 -17.17
N MET A 21 6.52 0.10 -17.67
CA MET A 21 7.65 -0.43 -16.89
C MET A 21 7.87 0.36 -15.59
N TYR A 22 7.79 1.70 -15.65
CA TYR A 22 7.88 2.54 -14.45
C TYR A 22 6.71 2.32 -13.49
N TYR A 23 5.48 2.23 -14.02
CA TYR A 23 4.29 1.96 -13.21
C TYR A 23 4.34 0.61 -12.49
N THR A 24 4.87 -0.40 -13.17
CA THR A 24 5.03 -1.76 -12.62
C THR A 24 5.96 -1.81 -11.40
N ARG A 25 6.82 -0.80 -11.19
CA ARG A 25 7.64 -0.69 -9.97
C ARG A 25 6.83 -0.60 -8.68
N TYR A 26 5.64 0.00 -8.77
CA TYR A 26 4.71 0.20 -7.66
C TYR A 26 3.63 -0.88 -7.58
N PHE A 27 3.68 -1.90 -8.43
CA PHE A 27 2.64 -2.93 -8.50
C PHE A 27 2.39 -3.56 -7.13
N LEU A 28 3.42 -4.15 -6.52
CA LEU A 28 3.28 -4.76 -5.18
C LEU A 28 2.78 -3.77 -4.13
N ILE A 29 3.26 -2.52 -4.16
CA ILE A 29 2.87 -1.49 -3.20
C ILE A 29 1.36 -1.23 -3.29
N ARG A 30 0.81 -1.17 -4.50
CA ARG A 30 -0.64 -1.00 -4.71
C ARG A 30 -1.43 -2.15 -4.13
N TYR A 31 -1.02 -3.39 -4.38
CA TYR A 31 -1.72 -4.56 -3.85
C TYR A 31 -1.70 -4.58 -2.32
N VAL A 32 -0.59 -4.20 -1.70
CA VAL A 32 -0.53 -4.12 -0.23
C VAL A 32 -1.40 -2.98 0.30
N VAL A 33 -1.47 -1.82 -0.37
CA VAL A 33 -2.41 -0.75 0.01
C VAL A 33 -3.86 -1.22 -0.10
N THR A 34 -4.22 -1.89 -1.19
CA THR A 34 -5.56 -2.49 -1.37
C THR A 34 -5.87 -3.56 -0.33
N PHE A 35 -4.88 -4.37 0.04
CA PHE A 35 -5.01 -5.37 1.09
C PHE A 35 -5.30 -4.72 2.46
N PHE A 36 -4.57 -3.67 2.83
CA PHE A 36 -4.86 -2.90 4.05
C PHE A 36 -6.22 -2.23 4.01
N PHE A 37 -6.63 -1.69 2.86
CA PHE A 37 -7.99 -1.16 2.68
C PHE A 37 -9.05 -2.20 3.03
N PHE A 38 -8.93 -3.43 2.50
CA PHE A 38 -9.91 -4.49 2.77
C PHE A 38 -9.89 -4.98 4.22
N ILE A 39 -8.71 -5.07 4.85
CA ILE A 39 -8.62 -5.41 6.29
C ILE A 39 -9.33 -4.35 7.13
N ASN A 40 -9.07 -3.07 6.88
CA ASN A 40 -9.69 -1.98 7.63
C ASN A 40 -11.20 -1.89 7.35
N LEU A 41 -11.63 -2.18 6.12
CA LEU A 41 -13.04 -2.28 5.77
C LEU A 41 -13.72 -3.44 6.50
N TYR A 42 -13.09 -4.62 6.54
CA TYR A 42 -13.59 -5.76 7.30
C TYR A 42 -13.73 -5.41 8.80
N TRP A 43 -12.71 -4.78 9.38
CA TRP A 43 -12.76 -4.37 10.79
C TRP A 43 -13.87 -3.35 11.04
N LEU A 44 -14.06 -2.37 10.15
CA LEU A 44 -15.16 -1.41 10.23
C LEU A 44 -16.53 -2.09 10.21
N LEU A 45 -16.73 -3.05 9.31
CA LEU A 45 -17.97 -3.81 9.20
C LEU A 45 -18.25 -4.61 10.47
N MET A 46 -17.23 -5.26 11.03
CA MET A 46 -17.38 -6.00 12.28
C MET A 46 -17.71 -5.09 13.46
N LEU A 47 -17.08 -3.91 13.57
CA LEU A 47 -17.42 -2.93 14.61
C LEU A 47 -18.85 -2.40 14.48
N TYR A 48 -19.32 -2.19 13.24
CA TYR A 48 -20.70 -1.80 12.97
C TYR A 48 -21.69 -2.87 13.44
N LEU A 49 -21.43 -4.15 13.12
CA LEU A 49 -22.27 -5.27 13.55
C LEU A 49 -22.27 -5.47 15.08
N SER A 50 -21.15 -5.17 15.74
CA SER A 50 -21.03 -5.21 17.20
C SER A 50 -21.46 -3.91 17.91
N ALA A 51 -22.17 -3.01 17.23
CA ALA A 51 -22.67 -1.73 17.76
C ALA A 51 -21.61 -0.85 18.46
N SER A 52 -20.33 -1.01 18.10
CA SER A 52 -19.19 -0.35 18.76
C SER A 52 -18.72 0.88 17.99
N PHE A 53 -19.60 1.87 17.91
CA PHE A 53 -19.44 3.06 17.05
C PHE A 53 -18.25 3.95 17.41
N SER A 54 -17.84 3.99 18.69
CA SER A 54 -16.75 4.85 19.15
C SER A 54 -15.39 4.47 18.54
N VAL A 55 -15.16 3.17 18.31
CA VAL A 55 -13.88 2.66 17.76
C VAL A 55 -13.83 2.77 16.23
N MET A 56 -14.98 2.91 15.55
CA MET A 56 -15.09 2.95 14.09
C MET A 56 -14.30 4.10 13.44
N VAL A 57 -14.04 5.19 14.18
CA VAL A 57 -13.23 6.32 13.68
C VAL A 57 -11.84 5.86 13.21
N ILE A 58 -11.26 4.86 13.87
CA ILE A 58 -9.92 4.36 13.55
C ILE A 58 -9.89 3.73 12.14
N PRO A 59 -10.65 2.66 11.84
CA PRO A 59 -10.64 2.08 10.50
C PRO A 59 -11.15 3.05 9.43
N ILE A 60 -12.10 3.95 9.73
CA ILE A 60 -12.55 4.98 8.78
C ILE A 60 -11.39 5.87 8.33
N THR A 61 -10.58 6.36 9.28
CA THR A 61 -9.42 7.21 8.93
C THR A 61 -8.40 6.44 8.09
N LEU A 62 -8.11 5.18 8.42
CA LEU A 62 -7.19 4.33 7.66
C LEU A 62 -7.71 4.04 6.24
N ILE A 63 -9.01 3.83 6.08
CA ILE A 63 -9.65 3.68 4.77
C ILE A 63 -9.50 4.97 3.96
N GLY A 64 -9.75 6.13 4.57
CA GLY A 64 -9.55 7.44 3.92
C GLY A 64 -8.12 7.64 3.42
N PHE A 65 -7.13 7.35 4.27
CA PHE A 65 -5.71 7.38 3.85
C PHE A 65 -5.41 6.38 2.73
N SER A 66 -6.02 5.19 2.76
CA SER A 66 -5.84 4.17 1.74
C SER A 66 -6.38 4.63 0.38
N ILE A 67 -7.59 5.21 0.34
CA ILE A 67 -8.18 5.78 -0.88
C ILE A 67 -7.28 6.91 -1.41
N TYR A 68 -6.80 7.79 -0.53
CA TYR A 68 -5.93 8.89 -0.96
C TYR A 68 -4.57 8.39 -1.49
N ALA A 69 -4.00 7.34 -0.91
CA ALA A 69 -2.80 6.69 -1.43
C ALA A 69 -3.05 6.01 -2.78
N MET A 70 -4.20 5.35 -2.98
CA MET A 70 -4.58 4.78 -4.28
C MET A 70 -4.69 5.86 -5.37
N TRP A 71 -5.26 7.03 -5.02
CA TRP A 71 -5.31 8.18 -5.92
C TRP A 71 -3.93 8.76 -6.24
N GLU A 72 -3.03 8.85 -5.26
CA GLU A 72 -1.64 9.24 -5.51
C GLU A 72 -0.99 8.26 -6.50
N GLN A 73 -1.13 6.96 -6.27
CA GLN A 73 -0.50 5.91 -7.07
C GLN A 73 -1.05 5.82 -8.50
N SER A 74 -2.35 6.10 -8.72
CA SER A 74 -2.93 6.13 -10.06
C SER A 74 -2.34 7.28 -10.90
N ARG A 75 -2.04 8.42 -10.26
CA ARG A 75 -1.36 9.56 -10.90
C ARG A 75 0.13 9.32 -11.19
N MET A 76 0.73 8.25 -10.65
CA MET A 76 2.13 7.88 -10.94
C MET A 76 2.32 7.14 -12.26
N TYR A 77 1.29 7.00 -13.10
CA TYR A 77 1.40 6.50 -14.48
C TYR A 77 2.10 7.53 -15.40
N THR A 78 3.37 7.80 -15.12
CA THR A 78 4.20 8.75 -15.85
C THR A 78 5.67 8.33 -15.81
N LYS A 79 6.47 8.85 -16.76
CA LYS A 79 7.93 8.69 -16.76
C LYS A 79 8.59 9.47 -15.61
N THR A 80 7.95 10.53 -15.11
CA THR A 80 8.47 11.37 -14.02
C THR A 80 8.12 10.80 -12.65
N GLN A 81 9.07 10.10 -12.05
CA GLN A 81 8.87 9.39 -10.78
C GLN A 81 8.99 10.37 -9.60
N LYS A 82 7.87 10.99 -9.20
CA LYS A 82 7.79 11.76 -7.95
C LYS A 82 7.79 10.82 -6.75
N LYS A 83 8.22 11.30 -5.58
CA LYS A 83 8.18 10.52 -4.34
C LYS A 83 6.72 10.28 -3.91
N ALA A 84 6.37 9.04 -3.58
CA ALA A 84 5.03 8.69 -3.08
C ALA A 84 4.90 9.07 -1.59
N LYS A 85 4.65 10.35 -1.30
CA LYS A 85 4.63 10.89 0.06
C LYS A 85 3.41 10.38 0.83
N VAL A 86 2.24 10.34 0.19
CA VAL A 86 0.99 9.89 0.82
C VAL A 86 1.05 8.40 1.11
N THR A 87 1.52 7.60 0.15
CA THR A 87 1.70 6.17 0.33
C THR A 87 2.69 5.85 1.46
N SER A 88 3.78 6.62 1.58
CA SER A 88 4.69 6.48 2.73
C SER A 88 4.01 6.84 4.05
N LEU A 89 3.21 7.92 4.07
CA LEU A 89 2.46 8.33 5.25
C LEU A 89 1.47 7.26 5.70
N LEU A 90 0.71 6.67 4.78
CA LEU A 90 -0.21 5.56 5.06
C LEU A 90 0.49 4.42 5.80
N PHE A 91 1.63 3.94 5.29
CA PHE A 91 2.34 2.84 5.96
C PHE A 91 2.88 3.23 7.35
N LYS A 92 3.32 4.47 7.53
CA LYS A 92 3.74 4.96 8.87
C LYS A 92 2.57 5.02 9.84
N VAL A 93 1.42 5.53 9.40
CA VAL A 93 0.19 5.56 10.19
C VAL A 93 -0.27 4.14 10.52
N GLN A 94 -0.24 3.21 9.55
CA GLN A 94 -0.59 1.81 9.79
C GLN A 94 0.30 1.15 10.84
N ILE A 95 1.62 1.39 10.80
CA ILE A 95 2.56 0.88 11.82
C ILE A 95 2.21 1.45 13.19
N LEU A 96 2.01 2.77 13.27
CA LEU A 96 1.65 3.44 14.52
C LEU A 96 0.34 2.89 15.09
N THR A 97 -0.71 2.80 14.27
CA THR A 97 -2.01 2.30 14.69
C THR A 97 -1.94 0.85 15.14
N ASN A 98 -1.29 -0.05 14.37
CA ASN A 98 -1.15 -1.44 14.78
C ASN A 98 -0.34 -1.58 16.08
N GLY A 99 0.69 -0.75 16.27
CA GLY A 99 1.47 -0.72 17.51
C GLY A 99 0.63 -0.28 18.71
N LEU A 100 -0.12 0.81 18.57
CA LEU A 100 -1.03 1.30 19.61
C LEU A 100 -2.13 0.27 19.95
N LEU A 101 -2.74 -0.35 18.94
CA LEU A 101 -3.74 -1.41 19.16
C LEU A 101 -3.13 -2.61 19.89
N SER A 102 -1.92 -3.02 19.55
CA SER A 102 -1.22 -4.11 20.23
C SER A 102 -0.99 -3.80 21.71
N ILE A 103 -0.55 -2.59 22.03
CA ILE A 103 -0.36 -2.12 23.41
C ILE A 103 -1.70 -2.11 24.16
N LEU A 104 -2.77 -1.61 23.54
CA LEU A 104 -4.10 -1.57 24.18
C LEU A 104 -4.68 -2.97 24.44
N ILE A 105 -4.43 -3.94 23.57
CA ILE A 105 -4.80 -5.34 23.83
C ILE A 105 -4.06 -5.86 25.07
N LEU A 106 -2.75 -5.61 25.18
CA LEU A 106 -1.94 -6.01 26.35
C LEU A 106 -2.40 -5.35 27.66
N LEU A 107 -2.98 -4.14 27.59
CA LEU A 107 -3.59 -3.45 28.73
C LEU A 107 -5.02 -3.94 29.06
N GLY A 108 -5.47 -5.03 28.44
CA GLY A 108 -6.79 -5.63 28.71
C GLY A 108 -7.95 -4.94 27.99
N LYS A 109 -7.70 -4.02 27.05
CA LYS A 109 -8.74 -3.33 26.27
C LYS A 109 -9.11 -4.06 24.97
N GLY A 110 -8.70 -5.32 24.83
CA GLY A 110 -8.92 -6.12 23.61
C GLY A 110 -10.40 -6.24 23.22
N ASN A 111 -11.29 -6.55 24.18
CA ASN A 111 -12.73 -6.69 23.90
C ASN A 111 -13.39 -5.37 23.49
N TYR A 112 -12.92 -4.23 24.00
CA TYR A 112 -13.43 -2.93 23.57
C TYR A 112 -13.04 -2.60 22.12
N LEU A 113 -11.82 -2.96 21.70
CA LEU A 113 -11.32 -2.72 20.34
C LEU A 113 -11.82 -3.76 19.31
N PHE A 114 -12.05 -4.98 19.78
CA PHE A 114 -12.41 -6.15 18.99
C PHE A 114 -13.57 -6.92 19.66
N PRO A 115 -14.76 -6.31 19.80
CA PRO A 115 -15.90 -6.85 20.56
C PRO A 115 -16.55 -8.10 19.96
N PHE A 116 -16.14 -8.47 18.75
CA PHE A 116 -16.60 -9.64 18.01
C PHE A 116 -15.75 -10.89 18.28
N PHE A 117 -14.67 -10.75 19.06
CA PHE A 117 -13.78 -11.84 19.43
C PHE A 117 -14.00 -12.24 20.89
N SER A 118 -13.85 -13.53 21.21
CA SER A 118 -13.97 -14.02 22.58
C SER A 118 -12.84 -13.51 23.48
N GLU A 119 -13.17 -13.25 24.75
CA GLU A 119 -12.20 -12.85 25.78
C GLU A 119 -11.35 -14.04 26.25
N THR A 120 -10.57 -14.63 25.34
CA THR A 120 -9.61 -15.68 25.68
C THR A 120 -8.19 -15.22 25.39
N THR A 121 -7.23 -15.71 26.19
CA THR A 121 -5.81 -15.44 26.00
C THR A 121 -5.33 -15.85 24.59
N ASN A 122 -5.85 -16.97 24.07
CA ASN A 122 -5.51 -17.45 22.73
C ASN A 122 -5.95 -16.46 21.64
N THR A 123 -7.16 -15.89 21.77
CA THR A 123 -7.67 -14.89 20.83
C THR A 123 -6.85 -13.59 20.90
N GLN A 124 -6.46 -13.15 22.09
CA GLN A 124 -5.60 -11.96 22.25
C GLN A 124 -4.22 -12.16 21.63
N LEU A 125 -3.58 -13.31 21.85
CA LEU A 125 -2.30 -13.66 21.23
C LEU A 125 -2.40 -13.70 19.70
N PHE A 126 -3.49 -14.28 19.17
CA PHE A 126 -3.75 -14.30 17.74
C PHE A 126 -3.91 -12.89 17.15
N LEU A 127 -4.65 -12.01 17.81
CA LEU A 127 -4.83 -10.62 17.39
C LEU A 127 -3.50 -9.85 17.37
N ILE A 128 -2.69 -10.00 18.42
CA ILE A 128 -1.37 -9.37 18.49
C ILE A 128 -0.47 -9.90 17.36
N ALA A 129 -0.47 -11.21 17.11
CA ALA A 129 0.30 -11.79 16.01
C ALA A 129 -0.11 -11.21 14.65
N MET A 130 -1.42 -11.06 14.39
CA MET A 130 -1.92 -10.43 13.16
C MET A 130 -1.53 -8.96 13.04
N LEU A 131 -1.59 -8.18 14.13
CA LEU A 131 -1.16 -6.78 14.13
C LEU A 131 0.34 -6.65 13.86
N LEU A 132 1.16 -7.52 14.44
CA LEU A 132 2.60 -7.60 14.19
C LEU A 132 2.92 -7.96 12.74
N LEU A 133 2.21 -8.93 12.15
CA LEU A 133 2.34 -9.24 10.72
C LEU A 133 2.02 -8.02 9.85
N GLY A 134 0.98 -7.25 10.19
CA GLY A 134 0.67 -5.99 9.52
C GLY A 134 1.80 -4.95 9.63
N ILE A 135 2.44 -4.83 10.80
CA ILE A 135 3.60 -3.94 11.00
C ILE A 135 4.77 -4.37 10.12
N LEU A 136 5.11 -5.66 10.13
CA LEU A 136 6.20 -6.21 9.32
C LEU A 136 5.97 -5.96 7.83
N LEU A 137 4.75 -6.19 7.35
CA LEU A 137 4.36 -5.93 5.95
C LEU A 137 4.51 -4.45 5.59
N ALA A 138 4.07 -3.54 6.46
CA ALA A 138 4.18 -2.10 6.25
C ALA A 138 5.64 -1.62 6.28
N LEU A 139 6.49 -2.14 7.18
CA LEU A 139 7.92 -1.86 7.23
C LEU A 139 8.65 -2.34 5.97
N TRP A 140 8.29 -3.53 5.48
CA TRP A 140 8.83 -4.06 4.24
C TRP A 140 8.44 -3.17 3.05
N MET A 141 7.20 -2.67 2.99
CA MET A 141 6.76 -1.75 1.94
C MET A 141 7.44 -0.38 2.02
N LEU A 142 7.65 0.18 3.22
CA LEU A 142 8.45 1.40 3.38
C LEU A 142 9.88 1.22 2.88
N SER A 143 10.50 0.09 3.21
CA SER A 143 11.85 -0.26 2.75
C SER A 143 11.90 -0.37 1.22
N LYS A 144 10.89 -0.99 0.61
CA LYS A 144 10.75 -1.08 -0.85
C LYS A 144 10.58 0.31 -1.47
N LEU A 145 9.74 1.16 -0.90
CA LEU A 145 9.51 2.52 -1.39
C LEU A 145 10.79 3.37 -1.33
N HIS A 146 11.57 3.25 -0.26
CA HIS A 146 12.88 3.92 -0.13
C HIS A 146 13.88 3.47 -1.19
N ARG A 147 13.92 2.17 -1.52
CA ARG A 147 14.76 1.65 -2.61
C ARG A 147 14.34 2.19 -3.99
N ILE A 148 13.03 2.33 -4.23
CA ILE A 148 12.48 2.90 -5.46
C ILE A 148 12.84 4.39 -5.59
N ASP A 149 12.77 5.14 -4.50
CA ASP A 149 13.16 6.57 -4.45
C ASP A 149 14.65 6.76 -4.75
N LYS A 150 15.51 5.91 -4.15
CA LYS A 150 16.96 5.89 -4.42
C LYS A 150 17.35 5.27 -5.77
N LYS A 151 16.39 4.86 -6.60
CA LYS A 151 16.63 4.18 -7.89
C LYS A 151 17.52 2.93 -7.77
N ALA A 152 17.53 2.31 -6.59
CA ALA A 152 18.39 1.16 -6.27
C ALA A 152 17.68 -0.19 -6.51
N ASP A 153 16.44 -0.18 -7.01
CA ASP A 153 15.68 -1.39 -7.29
C ASP A 153 16.11 -2.07 -8.60
N LYS A 154 15.98 -3.40 -8.63
CA LYS A 154 16.31 -4.23 -9.80
C LYS A 154 15.51 -3.84 -11.05
N GLN A 155 14.27 -3.36 -10.88
CA GLN A 155 13.43 -2.96 -12.01
C GLN A 155 13.92 -1.67 -12.66
N TYR A 156 14.41 -0.70 -11.89
CA TYR A 156 15.03 0.50 -12.43
C TYR A 156 16.22 0.17 -13.36
N ARG A 157 17.12 -0.72 -12.93
CA ARG A 157 18.26 -1.17 -13.77
C ARG A 157 17.80 -1.82 -15.09
N ARG A 158 16.70 -2.60 -15.06
CA ARG A 158 16.12 -3.18 -16.29
C ARG A 158 15.58 -2.12 -17.26
N ILE A 159 14.98 -1.05 -16.74
CA ILE A 159 14.50 0.06 -17.55
C ILE A 159 15.67 0.80 -18.20
N GLU A 160 16.75 1.03 -17.45
CA GLU A 160 17.95 1.69 -17.96
C GLU A 160 18.60 0.90 -19.10
N ASN A 161 18.76 -0.42 -18.95
CA ASN A 161 19.27 -1.28 -20.02
C ASN A 161 18.36 -1.25 -21.26
N TYR A 162 17.04 -1.31 -21.08
CA TYR A 162 16.09 -1.20 -22.21
C TYR A 162 16.20 0.14 -22.94
N LEU A 163 16.34 1.24 -22.20
CA LEU A 163 16.52 2.57 -22.78
C LEU A 163 17.86 2.69 -23.53
N ALA A 164 18.91 1.99 -23.08
CA ALA A 164 20.20 1.95 -23.77
C ALA A 164 20.09 1.21 -25.11
N THR A 165 19.41 0.05 -25.15
CA THR A 165 19.21 -0.72 -26.38
C THR A 165 18.29 -0.04 -27.41
N VAL A 166 17.34 0.79 -26.95
CA VAL A 166 16.44 1.53 -27.86
C VAL A 166 17.11 2.80 -28.43
N LYS A 167 18.16 3.31 -27.78
CA LYS A 167 18.94 4.48 -28.24
C LYS A 167 20.15 4.11 -29.11
N SER A 168 20.65 2.88 -29.03
CA SER A 168 21.72 2.35 -29.89
C SER A 168 21.18 1.96 -31.26
#